data_AF-A0A966NAI1-F1
#
_entry.id   AF-A0A966NAI1-F1
#
_cell.length_a   1.000
_cell.length_b   1.000
_cell.length_c   1.000
_cell.angle_alpha   90.00
_cell.angle_beta   90.00
_cell.angle_gamma   90.00
#
_symmetry.space_group_name_H-M   'P 1'
#
loop_
_entity.id
_entity.type
_entity.pdbx_description
1 polymer ?
#
loop_
_entity_poly.entity_id
_entity_poly.type
_entity_poly.pdbx_seq_one_letter_code
_entity_poly.pdbx_strand_id
1 'polypeptide(L)'
;MKTNLLSLTLITLFSSSVMANSGMSIKDIRTVEDVQDIRNKIIFRMTEVLNTENLSEDKVMILKKRIELLSNKPLPTQEQIDWRVENPLDFHSLKQKKDQLKRDLRIKIFRHFRNNRQLVG
;
A
#
# COMPACT_ATOMS: atom_id res chain seq x y z
N MET A 1 -3.90 25.92 0.78
CA MET A 1 -3.11 24.67 0.83
C MET A 1 -3.87 23.58 1.59
N LYS A 2 -4.62 22.72 0.89
CA LYS A 2 -5.29 21.53 1.46
C LYS A 2 -5.44 20.44 0.39
N THR A 3 -4.36 19.79 -0.04
CA THR A 3 -4.41 18.68 -1.03
C THR A 3 -3.55 17.46 -0.65
N ASN A 4 -2.98 17.43 0.55
CA ASN A 4 -1.99 16.40 0.91
C ASN A 4 -2.58 15.08 1.46
N LEU A 5 -3.88 15.01 1.74
CA LEU A 5 -4.54 13.79 2.26
C LEU A 5 -5.13 12.90 1.17
N LEU A 6 -5.55 13.47 0.03
CA LEU A 6 -6.13 12.73 -1.09
C LEU A 6 -5.08 12.04 -1.96
N SER A 7 -3.83 12.54 -1.98
CA SER A 7 -2.77 11.89 -2.76
C SER A 7 -2.32 10.56 -2.14
N LEU A 8 -2.37 10.44 -0.81
CA LEU A 8 -1.99 9.25 -0.05
C LEU A 8 -2.97 8.08 -0.25
N THR A 9 -4.27 8.35 -0.45
CA THR A 9 -5.28 7.31 -0.66
C THR A 9 -5.18 6.67 -2.04
N LEU A 10 -4.74 7.41 -3.07
CA LEU A 10 -4.48 6.82 -4.39
C LEU A 10 -3.22 5.93 -4.37
N ILE A 11 -2.18 6.32 -3.63
CA ILE A 11 -0.91 5.57 -3.58
C ILE A 11 -1.12 4.11 -3.13
N THR A 12 -2.11 3.83 -2.28
CA THR A 12 -2.34 2.46 -1.81
C THR A 12 -2.91 1.54 -2.89
N LEU A 13 -3.76 2.07 -3.79
CA LEU A 13 -4.29 1.29 -4.92
C LEU A 13 -3.19 1.05 -5.96
N PHE A 14 -2.38 2.06 -6.22
CA PHE A 14 -1.26 2.02 -7.15
C PHE A 14 0.05 1.50 -6.55
N SER A 15 0.06 0.90 -5.35
CA SER A 15 1.28 0.31 -4.80
C SER A 15 1.55 -1.03 -5.49
N SER A 16 2.77 -1.22 -6.01
CA SER A 16 3.19 -2.42 -6.74
C SER A 16 2.94 -3.74 -6.00
N SER A 17 2.86 -3.74 -4.67
CA SER A 17 2.53 -4.91 -3.86
C SER A 17 1.06 -5.35 -3.97
N VAL A 18 0.14 -4.44 -4.23
CA VAL A 18 -1.30 -4.74 -4.43
C VAL A 18 -1.55 -5.11 -5.89
N MET A 19 -0.88 -4.43 -6.83
CA MET A 19 -0.95 -4.71 -8.28
C MET A 19 -0.25 -6.00 -8.71
N ALA A 20 0.86 -6.37 -8.07
CA ALA A 20 1.51 -7.67 -8.32
C ALA A 20 0.55 -8.84 -8.05
N ASN A 21 -0.43 -8.62 -7.17
CA ASN A 21 -1.45 -9.60 -6.81
C ASN A 21 -2.77 -9.45 -7.59
N SER A 22 -2.89 -8.53 -8.55
CA SER A 22 -4.08 -8.41 -9.44
C SER A 22 -3.78 -8.83 -10.88
N GLY A 23 -2.51 -8.95 -11.28
CA GLY A 23 -2.10 -9.29 -12.64
C GLY A 23 -2.29 -8.18 -13.66
N MET A 24 -2.85 -7.03 -13.27
CA MET A 24 -2.99 -5.84 -14.09
C MET A 24 -1.88 -4.85 -13.77
N SER A 25 -1.33 -4.22 -14.81
CA SER A 25 -0.37 -3.16 -14.62
C SER A 25 -1.10 -1.85 -14.35
N ILE A 26 -0.47 -0.97 -13.58
CA ILE A 26 -0.96 0.39 -13.32
C ILE A 26 -1.23 1.15 -14.63
N LYS A 27 -0.52 0.79 -15.70
CA LYS A 27 -0.61 1.42 -17.02
C LYS A 27 -1.91 1.07 -17.75
N ASP A 28 -2.60 0.03 -17.31
CA ASP A 28 -3.83 -0.47 -17.94
C ASP A 28 -5.09 0.19 -17.35
N ILE A 29 -4.94 0.98 -16.28
CA ILE A 29 -6.05 1.63 -15.57
C ILE A 29 -6.32 2.98 -16.20
N ARG A 30 -7.46 3.10 -16.89
CA ARG A 30 -7.86 4.35 -17.56
C ARG A 30 -9.21 4.86 -17.10
N THR A 31 -10.05 3.99 -16.54
CA THR A 31 -11.42 4.33 -16.17
C THR A 31 -11.70 4.01 -14.70
N VAL A 32 -12.77 4.62 -14.17
CA VAL A 32 -13.28 4.29 -12.84
C VAL A 32 -13.73 2.83 -12.75
N GLU A 33 -14.22 2.27 -13.84
CA GLU A 33 -14.65 0.86 -13.94
C GLU A 33 -13.45 -0.09 -13.79
N ASP A 34 -12.32 0.21 -14.44
CA ASP A 34 -11.07 -0.57 -14.26
C ASP A 34 -10.63 -0.62 -12.79
N VAL A 35 -10.76 0.52 -12.09
CA VAL A 35 -10.43 0.61 -10.67
C VAL A 35 -11.38 -0.23 -9.82
N GLN A 36 -12.67 -0.22 -10.16
CA GLN A 36 -13.69 -1.02 -9.49
C GLN A 36 -13.43 -2.52 -9.68
N ASP A 37 -13.09 -2.93 -10.90
CA ASP A 37 -12.74 -4.32 -11.21
C ASP A 37 -11.51 -4.81 -10.47
N ILE A 38 -10.47 -3.98 -10.39
CA ILE A 38 -9.27 -4.29 -9.61
C ILE A 38 -9.61 -4.46 -8.14
N ARG A 39 -10.40 -3.53 -7.58
CA ARG A 39 -10.83 -3.61 -6.18
C ARG A 39 -11.59 -4.91 -5.92
N ASN A 40 -12.54 -5.26 -6.78
CA ASN A 40 -13.34 -6.47 -6.65
C ASN A 40 -12.46 -7.73 -6.73
N LYS A 41 -11.53 -7.80 -7.68
CA LYS A 41 -10.57 -8.91 -7.80
C LYS A 41 -9.71 -9.08 -6.55
N ILE A 42 -9.26 -7.98 -5.95
CA ILE A 42 -8.47 -8.02 -4.70
C ILE A 42 -9.33 -8.53 -3.54
N ILE A 43 -10.54 -8.00 -3.37
CA ILE A 43 -11.46 -8.42 -2.31
C ILE A 43 -11.79 -9.91 -2.45
N PHE A 44 -12.11 -10.36 -3.67
CA PHE A 44 -12.39 -11.75 -3.97
C PHE A 44 -11.25 -12.66 -3.53
N ARG A 45 -10.01 -12.39 -3.94
CA ARG A 45 -8.83 -13.18 -3.54
C ARG A 45 -8.59 -13.19 -2.04
N MET A 46 -8.74 -12.04 -1.37
CA MET A 46 -8.62 -11.98 0.09
C MET A 46 -9.70 -12.81 0.80
N THR A 47 -10.89 -12.89 0.19
CA THR A 47 -12.02 -13.68 0.70
C THR A 47 -11.79 -15.18 0.47
N GLU A 48 -11.26 -15.56 -0.70
CA GLU A 48 -10.86 -16.95 -0.97
C GLU A 48 -9.79 -17.45 0.01
N VAL A 49 -8.76 -16.63 0.28
CA VAL A 49 -7.72 -16.94 1.27
C VAL A 49 -8.32 -17.13 2.66
N LEU A 50 -9.27 -16.29 3.06
CA LEU A 50 -9.99 -16.43 4.34
C LEU A 50 -10.80 -17.72 4.43
N ASN A 51 -11.37 -18.19 3.32
CA ASN A 51 -12.24 -19.36 3.31
C ASN A 51 -11.47 -20.68 3.14
N THR A 52 -10.26 -20.64 2.58
CA THR A 52 -9.50 -21.83 2.16
C THR A 52 -8.31 -22.14 3.07
N GLU A 53 -7.65 -21.11 3.62
CA GLU A 53 -6.46 -21.31 4.43
C GLU A 53 -6.79 -21.41 5.92
N ASN A 54 -6.15 -22.36 6.61
CA ASN A 54 -6.22 -22.46 8.06
C ASN A 54 -5.31 -21.40 8.71
N LEU A 55 -5.77 -20.15 8.66
CA LEU A 55 -5.05 -18.96 9.12
C LEU A 55 -5.19 -18.80 10.64
N SER A 56 -4.15 -18.21 11.26
CA SER A 56 -4.25 -17.79 12.66
C SER A 56 -5.28 -16.66 12.82
N GLU A 57 -5.92 -16.57 13.99
CA GLU A 57 -6.95 -15.58 14.30
C GLU A 57 -6.49 -14.14 14.01
N ASP A 58 -5.24 -13.81 14.36
CA ASP A 58 -4.64 -12.51 14.06
C ASP A 58 -4.62 -12.19 12.55
N LYS A 59 -4.26 -13.18 11.73
CA LYS A 59 -4.21 -13.01 10.27
C LYS A 59 -5.62 -12.88 9.69
N VAL A 60 -6.57 -13.64 10.20
CA VAL A 60 -7.99 -13.54 9.84
C VAL A 60 -8.52 -12.14 10.15
N MET A 61 -8.28 -11.63 11.35
CA MET A 61 -8.69 -10.28 11.75
C MET A 61 -8.07 -9.20 10.85
N ILE A 62 -6.77 -9.30 10.55
CA ILE A 62 -6.08 -8.35 9.66
C ILE A 62 -6.69 -8.38 8.25
N LEU A 63 -6.97 -9.57 7.71
CA LEU A 63 -7.56 -9.72 6.38
C LEU A 63 -8.98 -9.17 6.31
N LYS A 64 -9.84 -9.49 7.29
CA LYS A 64 -11.20 -8.94 7.39
C LYS A 64 -11.18 -7.41 7.43
N LYS A 65 -10.32 -6.83 8.26
CA LYS A 65 -10.16 -5.37 8.34
C LYS A 65 -9.69 -4.76 7.01
N ARG A 66 -8.80 -5.43 6.29
CA ARG A 66 -8.34 -4.97 4.97
C ARG A 66 -9.47 -5.02 3.92
N ILE A 67 -10.27 -6.08 3.92
CA ILE A 67 -11.44 -6.20 3.03
C ILE A 67 -12.41 -5.07 3.32
N GLU A 68 -12.79 -4.86 4.57
CA GLU A 68 -13.70 -3.80 4.99
C GLU A 68 -13.19 -2.41 4.56
N LEU A 69 -11.90 -2.13 4.78
CA LEU A 69 -11.29 -0.86 4.37
C LEU A 69 -11.30 -0.67 2.85
N LEU A 70 -11.14 -1.72 2.06
CA LEU A 70 -11.19 -1.63 0.60
C LEU A 70 -12.62 -1.45 0.08
N SER A 71 -13.59 -2.16 0.66
CA SER A 71 -15.01 -2.06 0.30
C SER A 71 -15.58 -0.68 0.60
N ASN A 72 -15.29 -0.13 1.78
CA ASN A 72 -15.87 1.13 2.25
C ASN A 72 -15.20 2.38 1.66
N LYS A 73 -14.07 2.24 0.97
CA LYS A 73 -13.33 3.38 0.43
C LYS A 73 -14.04 3.92 -0.81
N PRO A 74 -14.21 5.24 -0.98
CA PRO A 74 -14.78 5.79 -2.22
C PRO A 74 -13.88 5.44 -3.43
N LEU A 75 -14.50 5.24 -4.60
CA LEU A 75 -13.76 5.11 -5.86
C LEU A 75 -13.15 6.47 -6.23
N PRO A 76 -11.99 6.49 -6.90
CA PRO A 76 -11.41 7.73 -7.41
C PRO A 76 -12.28 8.33 -8.52
N THR A 77 -12.20 9.64 -8.71
CA THR A 77 -12.85 10.33 -9.84
C THR A 77 -12.02 10.18 -11.10
N GLN A 78 -12.63 10.37 -12.28
CA GLN A 78 -11.94 10.28 -13.57
C GLN A 78 -10.75 11.26 -13.66
N GLU A 79 -10.94 12.51 -13.23
CA GLU A 79 -9.86 13.51 -13.18
C GLU A 79 -8.65 13.06 -12.34
N GLN A 80 -8.88 12.31 -11.27
CA GLN A 80 -7.80 11.79 -10.43
C GLN A 80 -7.04 10.65 -11.10
N ILE A 81 -7.73 9.84 -11.90
CA ILE A 81 -7.14 8.77 -12.70
C ILE A 81 -6.31 9.39 -13.81
N ASP A 82 -6.88 10.35 -14.56
CA ASP A 82 -6.19 11.04 -15.65
C ASP A 82 -4.93 11.75 -15.13
N TRP A 83 -5.04 12.48 -14.02
CA TRP A 83 -3.89 13.13 -13.39
C TRP A 83 -2.78 12.12 -13.02
N ARG A 84 -3.14 10.89 -12.60
CA ARG A 84 -2.15 9.84 -12.30
C ARG A 84 -1.50 9.23 -13.52
N VAL A 85 -2.24 9.09 -14.61
CA VAL A 85 -1.71 8.63 -15.89
C VAL A 85 -0.67 9.62 -16.40
N GLU A 86 -0.94 10.92 -16.26
CA GLU A 86 -0.01 11.99 -16.60
C GLU A 86 1.15 12.13 -15.61
N ASN A 87 0.93 11.82 -14.33
CA ASN A 87 1.92 11.90 -13.26
C ASN A 87 2.23 10.52 -12.66
N PRO A 88 2.90 9.64 -13.44
CA PRO A 88 3.22 8.31 -12.97
C PRO A 88 4.13 8.36 -11.75
N LEU A 89 3.85 7.51 -10.77
CA LEU A 89 4.73 7.36 -9.62
C LEU A 89 6.02 6.68 -10.06
N ASP A 90 7.15 7.30 -9.77
CA ASP A 90 8.44 6.66 -9.89
C ASP A 90 8.64 5.67 -8.74
N PHE A 91 8.20 4.43 -8.96
CA PHE A 91 8.36 3.33 -8.00
C PHE A 91 9.82 3.06 -7.64
N HIS A 92 10.76 3.36 -8.53
CA HIS A 92 12.18 3.15 -8.27
C HIS A 92 12.68 4.13 -7.21
N SER A 93 12.41 5.44 -7.37
CA SER A 93 12.78 6.43 -6.35
C SER A 93 12.04 6.22 -5.03
N LEU A 94 10.76 5.83 -5.05
CA LEU A 94 10.04 5.50 -3.82
C LEU A 94 10.65 4.31 -3.09
N LYS A 95 11.04 3.26 -3.82
CA LYS A 95 11.73 2.10 -3.23
C LYS A 95 13.07 2.52 -2.63
N GLN A 96 13.85 3.32 -3.35
CA GLN A 96 15.13 3.82 -2.88
C GLN A 96 14.99 4.66 -1.60
N LYS A 97 14.02 5.58 -1.54
CA LYS A 97 13.72 6.39 -0.34
C LYS A 97 13.31 5.50 0.84
N LYS A 98 12.48 4.49 0.62
CA LYS A 98 12.07 3.52 1.65
C LYS A 98 13.28 2.76 2.19
N ASP A 99 14.19 2.32 1.32
CA ASP A 99 15.38 1.57 1.73
C ASP A 99 16.38 2.45 2.48
N GLN A 100 16.54 3.71 2.08
CA GLN A 100 17.30 4.71 2.83
C GLN A 100 16.72 4.93 4.23
N LEU A 101 15.42 5.18 4.35
CA LEU A 101 14.75 5.35 5.63
C LEU A 101 14.96 4.15 6.56
N LYS A 102 14.87 2.93 6.02
CA LYS A 102 15.14 1.70 6.79
C LYS A 102 16.59 1.64 7.29
N ARG A 103 17.57 2.03 6.47
CA ARG A 103 18.97 2.08 6.89
C ARG A 103 19.18 3.13 7.99
N ASP A 104 18.62 4.31 7.82
CA ASP A 104 18.74 5.40 8.79
C ASP A 104 18.13 5.04 10.14
N LEU A 105 16.95 4.41 10.13
CA LEU A 105 16.31 3.87 11.32
C LEU A 105 17.19 2.82 12.02
N ARG A 106 17.77 1.88 11.26
CA ARG A 106 18.69 0.88 11.82
C ARG A 106 19.91 1.53 12.46
N ILE A 107 20.51 2.52 11.79
CA ILE A 107 21.66 3.27 12.32
C ILE A 107 21.27 4.01 13.60
N LYS A 108 20.10 4.67 13.63
CA LYS A 108 19.61 5.40 14.80
C LYS A 108 19.39 4.47 15.99
N ILE A 109 18.76 3.31 15.76
CA ILE A 109 18.56 2.27 16.78
C ILE A 109 19.91 1.79 17.31
N PHE A 110 20.85 1.47 16.42
CA PHE A 110 22.18 1.00 16.81
C PHE A 110 22.96 2.04 17.65
N ARG A 111 22.94 3.33 17.23
CA ARG A 111 23.55 4.43 18.00
C ARG A 111 22.91 4.58 19.37
N HIS A 112 21.59 4.49 19.47
CA HIS A 112 20.89 4.56 20.74
C HIS A 112 21.35 3.45 21.70
N PHE A 113 21.42 2.20 21.23
CA PHE A 113 21.94 1.09 22.03
C PHE A 113 23.42 1.26 22.43
N ARG A 114 24.27 1.75 21.52
CA ARG A 114 25.70 1.98 21.80
C ARG A 114 25.91 3.07 22.86
N ASN A 115 25.21 4.18 22.75
CA ASN A 115 25.33 5.31 23.68
C ASN A 115 24.81 4.92 25.08
N ASN A 116 23.71 4.16 25.16
CA ASN A 116 23.19 3.70 26.44
C ASN A 116 24.13 2.71 27.13
N ARG A 117 24.92 1.91 26.39
CA ARG A 117 25.96 1.05 26.99
C ARG A 117 27.14 1.83 27.57
N GLN A 118 27.45 3.02 27.04
CA GLN A 118 28.55 3.86 27.54
C GLN A 118 28.18 4.65 28.79
N LEU A 119 26.89 4.81 29.09
CA LEU A 119 26.40 5.51 30.29
C LEU A 119 26.23 4.59 31.52
N VAL A 120 26.37 3.28 31.33
CA VAL A 120 26.21 2.25 32.37
C VAL A 120 27.55 1.55 32.66
N GLY A 121 28.63 2.01 32.05
CA GLY A 121 30.00 1.50 32.25
C GLY A 121 30.83 2.43 33.13
#